data_AF-A0A973XFU8-F1
#
_entry.id   AF-A0A973XFU8-F1
#
_cell.length_a   1.000
_cell.length_b   1.000
_cell.length_c   1.000
_cell.angle_alpha   90.00
_cell.angle_beta   90.00
_cell.angle_gamma   90.00
#
_symmetry.space_group_name_H-M   'P 1'
#
loop_
_entity.id
_entity.type
_entity.pdbx_description
1 polymer ?
#
loop_
_entity_poly.entity_id
_entity_poly.type
_entity_poly.pdbx_seq_one_letter_code
_entity_poly.pdbx_strand_id
1 'polypeptide(L)'
;MVPSGESLDKLEDMIVRAAETTAAHVRAARAAVGTVIFGQDRVVESAIVTILSGGHALLVGVPGLAKTKLVDTMGTVLGLDAKRIQFTPDLMPSDILGSEVLEESPGGRRSFRFIPGPVFGQLLMADEINRASPRTQSALLQAMQEQHVTVAGVRHDLPKPFHVLATQNPLEQEGTYPLPEAQLDRFLMEIDVDYPDLEAERKILFDTTGTEEGRAKPAMSADDLMSAQRLVRRLPVGESVLEAILRLVRSARPGAEGTEGKLIAWGPSPRASQALMLAVRARALLEGRYAPSVDDVLALAEPILKHRMALTFAARADGETIPGVIGRLKSRIG
;
A
#
# COMPACT_ATOMS: atom_id res chain seq x y z
N MET A 1 -0.11 -4.60 45.67
CA MET A 1 -0.68 -5.89 45.29
C MET A 1 0.00 -6.33 44.01
N VAL A 2 0.92 -7.30 44.10
CA VAL A 2 1.56 -7.91 42.93
C VAL A 2 0.50 -8.81 42.27
N PRO A 3 0.30 -8.78 40.94
CA PRO A 3 -0.60 -9.72 40.28
C PRO A 3 -0.11 -11.15 40.55
N SER A 4 -1.00 -12.03 41.01
CA SER A 4 -0.69 -13.46 41.20
C SER A 4 -0.29 -14.10 39.87
N GLY A 5 0.72 -14.98 39.86
CA GLY A 5 1.27 -15.62 38.65
C GLY A 5 0.21 -16.27 37.73
N GLU A 6 -0.88 -16.79 38.30
CA GLU A 6 -2.01 -17.37 37.55
C GLU A 6 -2.76 -16.37 36.65
N SER A 7 -2.67 -15.06 36.93
CA SER A 7 -3.25 -14.00 36.10
C SER A 7 -2.33 -13.57 34.96
N LEU A 8 -1.02 -13.81 35.09
CA LEU A 8 -0.03 -13.51 34.05
C LEU A 8 -0.05 -14.62 32.98
N ASP A 9 -0.08 -15.88 33.39
CA ASP A 9 -0.17 -17.03 32.46
C ASP A 9 -1.45 -16.96 31.61
N LYS A 10 -2.60 -16.64 32.22
CA LYS A 10 -3.87 -16.46 31.49
C LYS A 10 -3.81 -15.31 30.49
N LEU A 11 -3.07 -14.24 30.80
CA LEU A 11 -2.91 -13.09 29.91
C LEU A 11 -1.99 -13.42 28.73
N GLU A 12 -0.90 -14.14 28.97
CA GLU A 12 0.02 -14.62 27.93
C GLU A 12 -0.70 -15.58 26.96
N ASP A 13 -1.45 -16.55 27.48
CA ASP A 13 -2.27 -17.46 26.67
C ASP A 13 -3.29 -16.72 25.80
N MET A 14 -3.95 -15.68 26.35
CA MET A 14 -4.88 -14.86 25.58
C MET A 14 -4.19 -14.10 24.45
N ILE A 15 -2.98 -13.57 24.68
CA ILE A 15 -2.20 -12.84 23.67
C ILE A 15 -1.78 -13.79 22.54
N VAL A 16 -1.31 -15.00 22.87
CA VAL A 16 -0.91 -16.02 21.90
C VAL A 16 -2.10 -16.42 21.03
N ARG A 17 -3.25 -16.75 21.64
CA ARG A 17 -4.47 -17.13 20.89
C ARG A 17 -4.98 -16.01 19.99
N ALA A 18 -4.91 -14.76 20.46
CA ALA A 18 -5.29 -13.61 19.64
C ALA A 18 -4.35 -13.44 18.43
N ALA A 19 -3.04 -13.65 18.61
CA ALA A 19 -2.07 -13.60 17.54
C ALA A 19 -2.27 -14.74 16.51
N GLU A 20 -2.56 -15.96 16.97
CA GLU A 20 -2.89 -17.11 16.10
C GLU A 20 -4.15 -16.87 15.28
N THR A 21 -5.21 -16.38 15.92
CA THR A 21 -6.49 -16.05 15.26
C THR A 21 -6.27 -14.97 14.19
N THR A 22 -5.53 -13.93 14.54
CA THR A 22 -5.18 -12.84 13.62
C THR A 22 -4.39 -13.36 12.42
N ALA A 23 -3.39 -14.21 12.64
CA ALA A 23 -2.61 -14.81 11.56
C ALA A 23 -3.46 -15.72 10.65
N ALA A 24 -4.42 -16.46 11.23
CA ALA A 24 -5.35 -17.29 10.47
C ALA A 24 -6.25 -16.45 9.56
N HIS A 25 -6.82 -15.36 10.08
CA HIS A 25 -7.61 -14.40 9.30
C HIS A 25 -6.81 -13.80 8.13
N VAL A 26 -5.55 -13.40 8.37
CA VAL A 26 -4.68 -12.85 7.32
C VAL A 26 -4.40 -13.88 6.21
N ARG A 27 -4.13 -15.15 6.57
CA ARG A 27 -3.94 -16.23 5.58
C ARG A 27 -5.22 -16.50 4.78
N ALA A 28 -6.37 -16.52 5.46
CA ALA A 28 -7.67 -16.68 4.81
C ALA A 28 -7.95 -15.54 3.82
N ALA A 29 -7.62 -14.29 4.18
CA ALA A 29 -7.73 -13.15 3.28
C ALA A 29 -6.86 -13.31 2.03
N ARG A 30 -5.58 -13.70 2.19
CA ARG A 30 -4.71 -13.97 1.03
C ARG A 30 -5.31 -15.02 0.10
N ALA A 31 -5.77 -16.14 0.66
CA ALA A 31 -6.38 -17.21 -0.11
C ALA A 31 -7.64 -16.74 -0.85
N ALA A 32 -8.51 -15.97 -0.18
CA ALA A 32 -9.74 -15.45 -0.77
C ALA A 32 -9.49 -14.43 -1.89
N VAL A 33 -8.43 -13.63 -1.83
CA VAL A 33 -8.04 -12.77 -2.96
C VAL A 33 -7.53 -13.63 -4.13
N GLY A 34 -6.72 -14.65 -3.85
CA GLY A 34 -6.15 -15.55 -4.86
C GLY A 34 -7.18 -16.41 -5.61
N THR A 35 -8.41 -16.55 -5.09
CA THR A 35 -9.49 -17.22 -5.84
C THR A 35 -10.10 -16.35 -6.94
N VAL A 36 -9.87 -15.04 -6.90
CA VAL A 36 -10.47 -14.07 -7.83
C VAL A 36 -9.43 -13.43 -8.76
N ILE A 37 -8.20 -13.29 -8.26
CA ILE A 37 -7.06 -12.69 -8.96
C ILE A 37 -6.06 -13.77 -9.35
N PHE A 38 -5.90 -14.01 -10.66
CA PHE A 38 -5.06 -15.07 -11.20
C PHE A 38 -3.72 -14.52 -11.72
N GLY A 39 -2.62 -15.25 -11.48
CA GLY A 39 -1.30 -14.94 -12.04
C GLY A 39 -0.60 -13.71 -11.44
N GLN A 40 -1.14 -13.13 -10.37
CA GLN A 40 -0.60 -11.91 -9.76
C GLN A 40 -0.28 -12.10 -8.26
N ASP A 41 0.22 -13.27 -7.87
CA ASP A 41 0.48 -13.60 -6.46
C ASP A 41 1.38 -12.57 -5.75
N ARG A 42 2.39 -12.05 -6.45
CA ARG A 42 3.29 -11.01 -5.92
C ARG A 42 2.61 -9.66 -5.73
N VAL A 43 1.72 -9.28 -6.64
CA VAL A 43 0.94 -8.04 -6.55
C VAL A 43 -0.03 -8.12 -5.38
N VAL A 44 -0.75 -9.24 -5.26
CA VAL A 44 -1.66 -9.54 -4.15
C VAL A 44 -0.91 -9.51 -2.82
N GLU A 45 0.23 -10.20 -2.74
CA GLU A 45 1.09 -10.21 -1.55
C GLU A 45 1.52 -8.79 -1.15
N SER A 46 2.06 -8.01 -2.10
CA SER A 46 2.55 -6.65 -1.84
C SER A 46 1.42 -5.69 -1.43
N ALA A 47 0.23 -5.83 -2.02
CA ALA A 47 -0.93 -5.03 -1.67
C ALA A 47 -1.44 -5.35 -0.25
N ILE A 48 -1.56 -6.64 0.09
CA ILE A 48 -1.95 -7.06 1.45
C ILE A 48 -0.90 -6.62 2.48
N VAL A 49 0.39 -6.83 2.20
CA VAL A 49 1.49 -6.37 3.07
C VAL A 49 1.42 -4.86 3.29
N THR A 50 1.08 -4.09 2.25
CA THR A 50 0.94 -2.64 2.35
C THR A 50 -0.19 -2.24 3.30
N ILE A 51 -1.36 -2.85 3.16
CA ILE A 51 -2.50 -2.58 4.03
C ILE A 51 -2.21 -3.03 5.48
N LEU A 52 -1.63 -4.22 5.68
CA LEU A 52 -1.22 -4.71 7.01
C LEU A 52 -0.16 -3.84 7.69
N SER A 53 0.66 -3.14 6.90
CA SER A 53 1.65 -2.19 7.40
C SER A 53 1.04 -0.83 7.78
N GLY A 54 -0.24 -0.59 7.51
CA GLY A 54 -0.85 0.73 7.70
C GLY A 54 -0.53 1.72 6.58
N GLY A 55 -0.07 1.24 5.42
CA GLY A 55 0.44 2.08 4.33
C GLY A 55 -0.51 2.22 3.14
N HIS A 56 -0.02 2.94 2.14
CA HIS A 56 -0.66 3.15 0.83
C HIS A 56 0.25 2.58 -0.27
N ALA A 57 -0.31 2.10 -1.38
CA ALA A 57 0.47 1.57 -2.50
C ALA A 57 0.20 2.31 -3.80
N LEU A 58 1.20 2.34 -4.67
CA LEU A 58 1.11 2.80 -6.05
C LEU A 58 1.20 1.58 -6.98
N LEU A 59 0.11 1.29 -7.70
CA LEU A 59 0.00 0.20 -8.67
C LEU A 59 0.36 0.73 -10.06
N VAL A 60 1.52 0.34 -10.58
CA VAL A 60 1.99 0.77 -11.89
C VAL A 60 1.78 -0.37 -12.89
N GLY A 61 1.08 -0.09 -13.98
CA GLY A 61 0.88 -1.09 -15.03
C GLY A 61 -0.05 -0.57 -16.12
N VAL A 62 -0.08 -1.24 -17.26
CA VAL A 62 -0.94 -0.85 -18.39
C VAL A 62 -2.44 -1.08 -18.07
N PRO A 63 -3.37 -0.47 -18.83
CA PRO A 63 -4.79 -0.73 -18.69
C PRO A 63 -5.13 -2.22 -18.89
N GLY A 64 -6.20 -2.69 -18.24
CA GLY A 64 -6.69 -4.06 -18.41
C GLY A 64 -6.06 -5.13 -17.51
N LEU A 65 -5.05 -4.81 -16.70
CA LEU A 65 -4.36 -5.79 -15.83
C LEU A 65 -5.05 -6.04 -14.48
N ALA A 66 -6.39 -6.08 -14.46
CA ALA A 66 -7.20 -6.39 -13.29
C ALA A 66 -6.96 -5.53 -12.02
N LYS A 67 -6.32 -4.36 -12.13
CA LYS A 67 -6.06 -3.46 -10.99
C LYS A 67 -7.34 -3.07 -10.24
N THR A 68 -8.39 -2.71 -10.97
CA THR A 68 -9.71 -2.41 -10.39
C THR A 68 -10.29 -3.62 -9.67
N LYS A 69 -10.28 -4.79 -10.32
CA LYS A 69 -10.76 -6.06 -9.74
C LYS A 69 -9.99 -6.40 -8.45
N LEU A 70 -8.68 -6.15 -8.40
CA LEU A 70 -7.86 -6.35 -7.21
C LEU A 70 -8.34 -5.48 -6.05
N VAL A 71 -8.50 -4.16 -6.26
CA VAL A 71 -8.91 -3.24 -5.18
C VAL A 71 -10.31 -3.57 -4.67
N ASP A 72 -11.26 -3.85 -5.56
CA ASP A 72 -12.64 -4.22 -5.19
C ASP A 72 -12.68 -5.55 -4.42
N THR A 73 -11.89 -6.53 -4.86
CA THR A 73 -11.73 -7.82 -4.17
C THR A 73 -11.15 -7.61 -2.78
N MET A 74 -10.10 -6.79 -2.65
CA MET A 74 -9.49 -6.50 -1.36
C MET A 74 -10.46 -5.79 -0.41
N GLY A 75 -11.25 -4.83 -0.91
CA GLY A 75 -12.29 -4.16 -0.12
C GLY A 75 -13.28 -5.16 0.47
N THR A 76 -13.76 -6.08 -0.35
CA THR A 76 -14.70 -7.14 0.07
C THR A 76 -14.07 -8.13 1.04
N VAL A 77 -12.88 -8.66 0.72
CA VAL A 77 -12.20 -9.69 1.51
C VAL A 77 -11.77 -9.17 2.88
N LEU A 78 -11.30 -7.92 2.95
CA LEU A 78 -10.83 -7.28 4.18
C LEU A 78 -11.95 -6.59 4.98
N GLY A 79 -13.18 -6.58 4.47
CA GLY A 79 -14.33 -5.97 5.14
C GLY A 79 -14.23 -4.45 5.25
N LEU A 80 -13.72 -3.79 4.21
CA LEU A 80 -13.50 -2.34 4.16
C LEU A 80 -14.54 -1.67 3.27
N ASP A 81 -15.02 -0.49 3.67
CA ASP A 81 -15.79 0.38 2.78
C ASP A 81 -14.88 0.90 1.66
N ALA A 82 -14.99 0.27 0.48
CA ALA A 82 -14.22 0.61 -0.69
C ALA A 82 -14.89 1.73 -1.49
N LYS A 83 -14.13 2.76 -1.83
CA LYS A 83 -14.52 3.85 -2.72
C LYS A 83 -13.58 3.89 -3.91
N ARG A 84 -14.08 4.35 -5.04
CA ARG A 84 -13.29 4.55 -6.25
C ARG A 84 -13.42 5.98 -6.74
N ILE A 85 -12.31 6.55 -7.16
CA ILE A 85 -12.26 7.83 -7.85
C ILE A 85 -11.34 7.71 -9.06
N GLN A 86 -11.80 8.24 -10.18
CA GLN A 86 -11.03 8.36 -11.41
C GLN A 86 -10.40 9.75 -11.44
N PHE A 87 -9.08 9.83 -11.56
CA PHE A 87 -8.41 11.11 -11.73
C PHE A 87 -8.50 11.55 -13.18
N THR A 88 -8.99 12.77 -13.37
CA THR A 88 -9.14 13.42 -14.67
C THR A 88 -8.54 14.83 -14.59
N PRO A 89 -8.21 15.46 -15.74
CA PRO A 89 -7.61 16.81 -15.75
C PRO A 89 -8.48 17.89 -15.09
N ASP A 90 -9.80 17.70 -15.09
CA ASP A 90 -10.81 18.61 -14.54
C ASP A 90 -11.18 18.33 -13.08
N LEU A 91 -10.68 17.22 -12.50
CA LEU A 91 -10.99 16.84 -11.13
C LEU A 91 -10.49 17.89 -10.12
N MET A 92 -11.38 18.38 -9.26
CA MET A 92 -11.06 19.37 -8.24
C MET A 92 -10.74 18.72 -6.88
N PRO A 93 -9.96 19.40 -6.01
CA PRO A 93 -9.76 18.94 -4.64
C PRO A 93 -11.05 18.67 -3.85
N SER A 94 -12.10 19.46 -4.07
CA SER A 94 -13.40 19.28 -3.42
C SER A 94 -14.09 17.97 -3.81
N ASP A 95 -13.83 17.45 -5.01
CA ASP A 95 -14.40 16.18 -5.47
C ASP A 95 -13.76 14.99 -4.76
N ILE A 96 -12.58 15.18 -4.17
CA ILE A 96 -11.84 14.20 -3.36
C ILE A 96 -12.21 14.35 -1.89
N LEU A 97 -12.07 15.58 -1.36
CA LEU A 97 -12.17 15.88 0.06
C LEU A 97 -13.61 16.04 0.54
N GLY A 98 -14.54 16.36 -0.36
CA GLY A 98 -15.89 16.79 -0.03
C GLY A 98 -16.08 18.31 -0.13
N SER A 99 -17.33 18.73 -0.07
CA SER A 99 -17.75 20.12 -0.25
C SER A 99 -18.84 20.52 0.74
N GLU A 100 -18.98 21.82 0.98
CA GLU A 100 -20.13 22.35 1.69
C GLU A 100 -21.19 22.82 0.69
N VAL A 101 -22.42 22.39 0.91
CA VAL A 101 -23.58 22.86 0.16
C VAL A 101 -24.51 23.66 1.06
N LEU A 102 -25.14 24.68 0.51
CA LEU A 102 -26.18 25.44 1.19
C LEU A 102 -27.49 24.66 1.09
N GLU A 103 -27.99 24.15 2.21
CA GLU A 103 -29.29 23.48 2.31
C GLU A 103 -30.32 24.46 2.88
N GLU A 104 -31.45 24.59 2.19
CA GLU A 104 -32.58 25.40 2.66
C GLU A 104 -33.66 24.47 3.22
N SER A 105 -33.93 24.59 4.52
CA SER A 105 -35.00 23.83 5.17
C SER A 105 -36.37 24.26 4.64
N PRO A 106 -37.42 23.41 4.72
CA PRO A 106 -38.78 23.77 4.29
C PRO A 106 -39.37 25.06 4.94
N GLY A 107 -38.79 25.52 6.05
CA GLY A 107 -39.12 26.79 6.72
C GLY A 107 -38.25 27.99 6.34
N GLY A 108 -37.47 27.92 5.24
CA GLY A 108 -36.64 29.04 4.74
C GLY A 108 -35.31 29.27 5.48
N ARG A 109 -34.94 28.38 6.41
CA ARG A 109 -33.69 28.48 7.16
C ARG A 109 -32.55 27.87 6.34
N ARG A 110 -31.52 28.67 6.06
CA ARG A 110 -30.32 28.26 5.32
C ARG A 110 -29.25 27.75 6.28
N SER A 111 -28.71 26.57 6.01
CA SER A 111 -27.59 25.97 6.74
C SER A 111 -26.57 25.37 5.78
N PHE A 112 -25.28 25.49 6.10
CA PHE A 112 -24.24 24.77 5.37
C PHE A 112 -24.18 23.31 5.84
N ARG A 113 -24.18 22.38 4.89
CA ARG A 113 -24.03 20.95 5.14
C ARG A 113 -22.81 20.43 4.41
N PHE A 114 -21.94 19.74 5.14
CA PHE A 114 -20.82 19.03 4.56
C PHE A 114 -21.27 17.75 3.86
N ILE A 115 -20.85 17.58 2.61
CA ILE A 115 -20.97 16.34 1.84
C ILE A 115 -19.59 15.70 1.77
N PRO A 116 -19.38 14.54 2.42
CA PRO A 116 -18.09 13.86 2.41
C PRO A 116 -17.73 13.38 1.01
N GLY A 117 -16.48 13.61 0.62
CA GLY A 117 -15.93 13.08 -0.63
C GLY A 117 -15.49 11.61 -0.53
N PRO A 118 -14.97 11.02 -1.61
CA PRO A 118 -14.53 9.62 -1.68
C PRO A 118 -13.44 9.23 -0.67
N VAL A 119 -12.69 10.18 -0.12
CA VAL A 119 -11.71 9.89 0.95
C VAL A 119 -12.35 9.40 2.25
N PHE A 120 -13.65 9.59 2.43
CA PHE A 120 -14.41 9.05 3.57
C PHE A 120 -14.85 7.59 3.34
N GLY A 121 -13.92 6.77 2.84
CA GLY A 121 -13.99 5.31 2.85
C GLY A 121 -12.82 4.74 3.66
N GLN A 122 -12.75 3.41 3.78
CA GLN A 122 -11.61 2.74 4.43
C GLN A 122 -10.56 2.26 3.42
N LEU A 123 -10.98 2.01 2.17
CA LEU A 123 -10.09 1.69 1.04
C LEU A 123 -10.45 2.54 -0.17
N LEU A 124 -9.56 3.44 -0.59
CA LEU A 124 -9.77 4.29 -1.75
C LEU A 124 -8.91 3.80 -2.93
N MET A 125 -9.57 3.43 -4.04
CA MET A 125 -8.92 3.32 -5.33
C MET A 125 -8.81 4.69 -5.97
N ALA A 126 -7.58 5.16 -6.19
CA ALA A 126 -7.29 6.42 -6.89
C ALA A 126 -6.73 6.11 -8.29
N ASP A 127 -7.62 5.97 -9.27
CA ASP A 127 -7.27 5.52 -10.62
C ASP A 127 -6.59 6.65 -11.40
N GLU A 128 -5.44 6.36 -12.02
CA GLU A 128 -4.68 7.27 -12.89
C GLU A 128 -4.30 8.59 -12.21
N ILE A 129 -3.75 8.52 -11.00
CA ILE A 129 -3.42 9.68 -10.15
C ILE A 129 -2.58 10.75 -10.88
N ASN A 130 -1.79 10.34 -11.88
CA ASN A 130 -0.98 11.23 -12.72
C ASN A 130 -1.81 12.07 -13.72
N ARG A 131 -3.11 11.85 -13.90
CA ARG A 131 -3.94 12.65 -14.83
C ARG A 131 -4.54 13.91 -14.22
N ALA A 132 -4.58 14.04 -12.89
CA ALA A 132 -5.09 15.25 -12.25
C ALA A 132 -3.98 16.29 -11.99
N SER A 133 -4.40 17.54 -11.80
CA SER A 133 -3.49 18.63 -11.49
C SER A 133 -2.66 18.37 -10.21
N PRO A 134 -1.46 18.97 -10.08
CA PRO A 134 -0.65 18.85 -8.86
C PRO A 134 -1.38 19.29 -7.57
N ARG A 135 -2.34 20.23 -7.69
CA ARG A 135 -3.17 20.67 -6.56
C ARG A 135 -4.13 19.56 -6.10
N THR A 136 -4.77 18.89 -7.06
CA THR A 136 -5.69 17.77 -6.80
C THR A 136 -4.95 16.55 -6.25
N GLN A 137 -3.77 16.23 -6.79
CA GLN A 137 -2.88 15.19 -6.24
C GLN A 137 -2.50 15.50 -4.78
N SER A 138 -2.11 16.75 -4.51
CA SER A 138 -1.70 17.18 -3.17
C SER A 138 -2.82 17.03 -2.14
N ALA A 139 -4.08 17.26 -2.52
CA ALA A 139 -5.23 17.10 -1.64
C ALA A 139 -5.38 15.66 -1.13
N LEU A 140 -5.30 14.67 -2.04
CA LEU A 140 -5.32 13.25 -1.67
C LEU A 140 -4.12 12.88 -0.78
N LEU A 141 -2.92 13.31 -1.16
CA LEU A 141 -1.69 12.98 -0.44
C LEU A 141 -1.63 13.61 0.95
N GLN A 142 -2.25 14.78 1.13
CA GLN A 142 -2.43 15.39 2.44
C GLN A 142 -3.39 14.56 3.29
N ALA A 143 -4.54 14.14 2.75
CA ALA A 143 -5.49 13.27 3.44
C ALA A 143 -4.84 11.95 3.88
N MET A 144 -3.99 11.35 3.02
CA MET A 144 -3.19 10.16 3.36
C MET A 144 -2.27 10.40 4.57
N GLN A 145 -1.58 11.54 4.60
CA GLN A 145 -0.59 11.83 5.64
C GLN A 145 -1.21 12.29 6.96
N GLU A 146 -2.27 13.09 6.89
CA GLU A 146 -2.89 13.76 8.03
C GLU A 146 -4.04 12.94 8.64
N GLN A 147 -4.61 11.99 7.88
CA GLN A 147 -5.72 11.13 8.30
C GLN A 147 -6.97 11.91 8.71
N HIS A 148 -7.06 13.16 8.27
CA HIS A 148 -8.20 14.06 8.38
C HIS A 148 -8.15 15.07 7.23
N VAL A 149 -9.25 15.76 6.98
CA VAL A 149 -9.34 16.85 6.02
C VAL A 149 -9.91 18.08 6.71
N THR A 150 -9.58 19.26 6.21
CA THR A 150 -10.18 20.52 6.67
C THR A 150 -10.94 21.16 5.52
N VAL A 151 -12.25 21.28 5.66
CA VAL A 151 -13.14 21.89 4.67
C VAL A 151 -13.84 23.06 5.34
N ALA A 152 -13.80 24.25 4.71
CA ALA A 152 -14.35 25.49 5.27
C ALA A 152 -13.90 25.82 6.71
N GLY A 153 -12.68 25.41 7.09
CA GLY A 153 -12.14 25.62 8.44
C GLY A 153 -12.59 24.60 9.49
N VAL A 154 -13.40 23.61 9.12
CA VAL A 154 -13.86 22.52 9.99
C VAL A 154 -13.05 21.26 9.70
N ARG A 155 -12.53 20.64 10.76
CA ARG A 155 -11.81 19.37 10.68
C ARG A 155 -12.79 18.20 10.62
N HIS A 156 -12.54 17.28 9.69
CA HIS A 156 -13.26 16.02 9.53
C HIS A 156 -12.26 14.86 9.52
N ASP A 157 -12.33 13.97 10.51
CA ASP A 157 -11.45 12.80 10.58
C ASP A 157 -11.87 11.73 9.58
N LEU A 158 -10.88 11.06 8.95
CA LEU A 158 -11.15 9.97 8.02
C LEU A 158 -11.53 8.68 8.77
N PRO A 159 -12.34 7.79 8.16
CA PRO A 159 -12.62 6.47 8.71
C PRO A 159 -11.33 5.69 8.98
N LYS A 160 -11.35 4.81 9.99
CA LYS A 160 -10.20 3.96 10.32
C LYS A 160 -10.52 2.49 10.04
N PRO A 161 -9.59 1.70 9.48
CA PRO A 161 -8.34 2.17 8.88
C PRO A 161 -8.60 2.90 7.54
N PHE A 162 -7.67 3.76 7.10
CA PHE A 162 -7.75 4.46 5.81
C PHE A 162 -6.56 4.10 4.93
N HIS A 163 -6.83 3.50 3.77
CA HIS A 163 -5.83 3.07 2.80
C HIS A 163 -6.14 3.62 1.41
N VAL A 164 -5.08 3.78 0.62
CA VAL A 164 -5.16 4.26 -0.77
C VAL A 164 -4.34 3.31 -1.61
N LEU A 165 -4.98 2.76 -2.65
CA LEU A 165 -4.32 2.04 -3.73
C LEU A 165 -4.46 2.91 -4.97
N ALA A 166 -3.43 3.71 -5.25
CA ALA A 166 -3.39 4.58 -6.40
C ALA A 166 -2.89 3.80 -7.62
N THR A 167 -3.38 4.12 -8.82
CA THR A 167 -2.88 3.50 -10.05
C THR A 167 -2.19 4.52 -10.94
N GLN A 168 -1.22 4.06 -11.74
CA GLN A 168 -0.60 4.84 -12.80
C GLN A 168 -0.43 3.99 -14.05
N ASN A 169 -0.74 4.61 -15.20
CA ASN A 169 -0.44 4.04 -16.51
C ASN A 169 0.89 4.61 -17.02
N PRO A 170 1.95 3.79 -17.15
CA PRO A 170 3.27 4.27 -17.55
C PRO A 170 3.35 4.70 -19.02
N LEU A 171 2.39 4.28 -19.87
CA LEU A 171 2.39 4.58 -21.31
C LEU A 171 1.77 5.94 -21.65
N GLU A 172 1.06 6.56 -20.71
CA GLU A 172 0.30 7.78 -20.96
C GLU A 172 1.16 9.03 -20.74
N GLN A 173 1.65 9.60 -21.83
CA GLN A 173 2.55 10.76 -21.82
C GLN A 173 1.84 12.10 -22.05
N GLU A 174 0.63 12.09 -22.62
CA GLU A 174 -0.13 13.30 -22.89
C GLU A 174 -1.06 13.64 -21.71
N GLY A 175 -1.02 14.90 -21.26
CA GLY A 175 -1.90 15.38 -20.20
C GLY A 175 -1.64 14.78 -18.82
N THR A 176 -0.44 14.24 -18.58
CA THR A 176 -0.05 13.68 -17.28
C THR A 176 0.91 14.59 -16.52
N TYR A 177 0.74 14.60 -15.20
CA TYR A 177 1.54 15.31 -14.21
C TYR A 177 2.24 14.27 -13.33
N PRO A 178 3.56 14.06 -13.49
CA PRO A 178 4.28 13.10 -12.66
C PRO A 178 4.24 13.53 -11.20
N LEU A 179 4.12 12.56 -10.29
CA LEU A 179 4.22 12.81 -8.87
C LEU A 179 5.68 13.19 -8.54
N PRO A 180 5.92 14.33 -7.88
CA PRO A 180 7.22 14.65 -7.33
C PRO A 180 7.73 13.57 -6.38
N GLU A 181 9.05 13.42 -6.26
CA GLU A 181 9.70 12.39 -5.45
C GLU A 181 9.28 12.45 -3.98
N ALA A 182 9.11 13.67 -3.45
CA ALA A 182 8.62 13.90 -2.09
C ALA A 182 7.17 13.40 -1.87
N GLN A 183 6.38 13.30 -2.94
CA GLN A 183 5.03 12.76 -2.92
C GLN A 183 5.04 11.23 -3.04
N LEU A 184 5.87 10.68 -3.92
CA LEU A 184 6.05 9.24 -4.07
C LEU A 184 6.50 8.60 -2.75
N ASP A 185 7.38 9.25 -1.99
CA ASP A 185 7.88 8.73 -0.71
C ASP A 185 6.77 8.47 0.34
N ARG A 186 5.57 9.05 0.17
CA ARG A 186 4.39 8.79 1.01
C ARG A 186 3.74 7.42 0.76
N PHE A 187 3.98 6.81 -0.39
CA PHE A 187 3.54 5.44 -0.66
C PHE A 187 4.52 4.44 -0.04
N LEU A 188 4.01 3.43 0.67
CA LEU A 188 4.84 2.39 1.25
C LEU A 188 5.60 1.64 0.16
N MET A 189 4.87 1.25 -0.89
CA MET A 189 5.37 0.48 -2.02
C MET A 189 4.89 1.06 -3.35
N GLU A 190 5.74 0.96 -4.36
CA GLU A 190 5.35 0.97 -5.76
C GLU A 190 5.35 -0.49 -6.24
N ILE A 191 4.24 -0.96 -6.80
CA ILE A 191 4.00 -2.36 -7.16
C ILE A 191 3.76 -2.40 -8.67
N ASP A 192 4.65 -3.07 -9.38
CA ASP A 192 4.48 -3.31 -10.81
C ASP A 192 3.46 -4.43 -11.03
N VAL A 193 2.53 -4.18 -11.95
CA VAL A 193 1.53 -5.13 -12.40
C VAL A 193 1.85 -5.47 -13.84
N ASP A 194 2.37 -6.67 -14.05
CA ASP A 194 2.73 -7.20 -15.37
C ASP A 194 1.58 -8.01 -15.98
N TYR A 195 1.73 -8.36 -17.26
CA TYR A 195 0.83 -9.29 -17.94
C TYR A 195 0.83 -10.65 -17.24
N PRO A 196 -0.35 -11.30 -17.11
CA PRO A 196 -0.43 -12.65 -16.57
C PRO A 196 0.32 -13.63 -17.48
N ASP A 197 0.81 -14.73 -16.90
CA ASP A 197 1.29 -15.85 -17.70
C ASP A 197 0.15 -16.54 -18.46
N LEU A 198 0.51 -17.43 -19.40
CA LEU A 198 -0.45 -18.13 -20.24
C LEU A 198 -1.50 -18.92 -19.45
N GLU A 199 -1.13 -19.53 -18.33
CA GLU A 199 -2.03 -20.35 -17.52
C GLU A 199 -3.01 -19.48 -16.74
N ALA A 200 -2.53 -18.37 -16.19
CA ALA A 200 -3.36 -17.35 -15.55
C ALA A 200 -4.29 -16.67 -16.55
N GLU A 201 -3.80 -16.31 -17.73
CA GLU A 201 -4.62 -15.71 -18.80
C GLU A 201 -5.71 -16.69 -19.26
N ARG A 202 -5.40 -17.98 -19.39
CA ARG A 202 -6.40 -19.02 -19.65
C ARG A 202 -7.49 -19.06 -18.58
N LYS A 203 -7.11 -19.02 -17.29
CA LYS A 203 -8.09 -18.98 -16.18
C LYS A 203 -8.95 -17.72 -16.23
N ILE A 204 -8.35 -16.57 -16.52
CA ILE A 204 -9.07 -15.29 -16.66
C ILE A 204 -10.10 -15.40 -17.79
N LEU A 205 -9.74 -15.97 -18.94
CA LEU A 205 -10.68 -16.18 -20.05
C LEU A 205 -11.88 -17.03 -19.62
N PHE A 206 -11.65 -18.15 -18.94
CA PHE A 206 -12.75 -19.00 -18.47
C PHE A 206 -13.63 -18.34 -17.39
N ASP A 207 -13.03 -17.63 -16.43
CA ASP A 207 -13.75 -16.97 -15.32
C ASP A 207 -14.55 -15.75 -15.79
N THR A 208 -14.01 -14.97 -16.72
CA THR A 208 -14.64 -13.72 -17.19
C THR A 208 -15.62 -13.91 -18.34
N THR A 209 -15.51 -15.00 -19.11
CA THR A 209 -16.44 -15.33 -20.21
C THR A 209 -17.45 -16.43 -19.84
N GLY A 210 -17.30 -17.04 -18.66
CA GLY A 210 -18.25 -17.99 -18.11
C GLY A 210 -19.54 -17.32 -17.62
N THR A 211 -20.54 -18.15 -17.28
CA THR A 211 -21.84 -17.68 -16.76
C THR A 211 -21.84 -17.36 -15.26
N GLU A 212 -20.83 -17.81 -14.51
CA GLU A 212 -20.67 -17.54 -13.08
C GLU A 212 -19.37 -16.74 -12.83
N GLU A 213 -19.51 -15.50 -12.36
CA GLU A 213 -18.36 -14.74 -11.85
C GLU A 213 -18.02 -15.19 -10.42
N GLY A 214 -16.76 -15.57 -10.18
CA GLY A 214 -16.26 -15.83 -8.83
C GLY A 214 -16.38 -14.58 -7.95
N ARG A 215 -17.34 -14.58 -7.02
CA ARG A 215 -17.54 -13.47 -6.07
C ARG A 215 -16.59 -13.61 -4.89
N ALA A 216 -15.83 -12.53 -4.63
CA ALA A 216 -15.04 -12.39 -3.42
C ALA A 216 -15.92 -12.56 -2.17
N LYS A 217 -15.43 -13.32 -1.19
CA LYS A 217 -16.12 -13.51 0.10
C LYS A 217 -15.34 -12.79 1.20
N PRO A 218 -16.02 -12.10 2.13
CA PRO A 218 -15.36 -11.53 3.30
C PRO A 218 -14.60 -12.62 4.08
N ALA A 219 -13.32 -12.35 4.36
CA ALA A 219 -12.48 -13.21 5.20
C ALA A 219 -12.11 -12.53 6.52
N MET A 220 -12.23 -11.20 6.59
CA MET A 220 -11.93 -10.37 7.75
C MET A 220 -12.93 -9.22 7.86
N SER A 221 -13.06 -8.66 9.06
CA SER A 221 -13.66 -7.34 9.29
C SER A 221 -12.60 -6.24 9.37
N ALA A 222 -13.02 -4.98 9.30
CA ALA A 222 -12.14 -3.84 9.56
C ALA A 222 -11.47 -3.90 10.95
N ASP A 223 -12.17 -4.40 11.98
CA ASP A 223 -11.64 -4.55 13.34
C ASP A 223 -10.58 -5.67 13.42
N ASP A 224 -10.78 -6.76 12.67
CA ASP A 224 -9.76 -7.80 12.52
C ASP A 224 -8.51 -7.25 11.84
N LEU A 225 -8.68 -6.43 10.80
CA LEU A 225 -7.56 -5.80 10.11
C LEU A 225 -6.79 -4.84 11.03
N MET A 226 -7.50 -4.00 11.80
CA MET A 226 -6.85 -3.12 12.77
C MET A 226 -6.13 -3.91 13.87
N SER A 227 -6.65 -5.08 14.24
CA SER A 227 -5.97 -6.00 15.17
C SER A 227 -4.70 -6.59 14.53
N ALA A 228 -4.74 -6.97 13.26
CA ALA A 228 -3.57 -7.39 12.49
C ALA A 228 -2.51 -6.30 12.39
N GLN A 229 -2.90 -5.06 12.07
CA GLN A 229 -1.96 -3.92 12.02
C GLN A 229 -1.31 -3.63 13.37
N ARG A 230 -2.03 -3.83 14.49
CA ARG A 230 -1.46 -3.72 15.84
C ARG A 230 -0.47 -4.86 16.12
N LEU A 231 -0.78 -6.08 15.69
CA LEU A 231 0.12 -7.22 15.84
C LEU A 231 1.41 -7.03 15.03
N VAL A 232 1.32 -6.58 13.77
CA VAL A 232 2.48 -6.27 12.91
C VAL A 232 3.45 -5.32 13.62
N ARG A 233 2.95 -4.27 14.27
CA ARG A 233 3.79 -3.31 15.01
C ARG A 233 4.47 -3.92 16.25
N ARG A 234 3.98 -5.03 16.77
CA ARG A 234 4.50 -5.73 17.96
C ARG A 234 5.40 -6.91 17.65
N LEU A 235 5.41 -7.41 16.42
CA LEU A 235 6.27 -8.55 16.07
C LEU A 235 7.75 -8.22 16.31
N PRO A 236 8.49 -9.11 17.00
CA PRO A 236 9.92 -8.93 17.22
C PRO A 236 10.67 -8.99 15.90
N VAL A 237 11.82 -8.31 15.85
CA VAL A 237 12.72 -8.32 14.70
C VAL A 237 14.11 -8.65 15.20
N GLY A 238 14.71 -9.68 14.63
CA GLY A 238 16.07 -10.09 14.97
C GLY A 238 17.11 -9.06 14.50
N GLU A 239 18.26 -9.03 15.18
CA GLU A 239 19.36 -8.11 14.86
C GLU A 239 19.82 -8.25 13.40
N SER A 240 19.91 -9.48 12.89
CA SER A 240 20.30 -9.74 11.50
C SER A 240 19.37 -9.08 10.47
N VAL A 241 18.07 -9.02 10.75
CA VAL A 241 17.08 -8.35 9.88
C VAL A 241 17.23 -6.83 9.97
N LEU A 242 17.44 -6.31 11.17
CA LEU A 242 17.69 -4.87 11.38
C LEU A 242 18.95 -4.42 10.64
N GLU A 243 20.06 -5.15 10.81
CA GLU A 243 21.33 -4.90 10.12
C GLU A 243 21.17 -5.01 8.60
N ALA A 244 20.44 -6.01 8.09
CA ALA A 244 20.15 -6.15 6.67
C ALA A 244 19.40 -4.93 6.10
N ILE A 245 18.37 -4.44 6.82
CA ILE A 245 17.62 -3.23 6.42
C ILE A 245 18.55 -2.00 6.40
N LEU A 246 19.34 -1.81 7.46
CA LEU A 246 20.25 -0.67 7.56
C LEU A 246 21.32 -0.70 6.46
N ARG A 247 21.92 -1.87 6.22
CA ARG A 247 22.93 -2.05 5.17
C ARG A 247 22.33 -1.78 3.80
N LEU A 248 21.16 -2.35 3.49
CA LEU A 248 20.47 -2.12 2.21
C LEU A 248 20.21 -0.63 1.95
N VAL A 249 19.54 0.04 2.89
CA VAL A 249 19.12 1.44 2.73
C VAL A 249 20.32 2.37 2.67
N ARG A 250 21.38 2.11 3.47
CA ARG A 250 22.60 2.94 3.43
C ARG A 250 23.38 2.74 2.14
N SER A 251 23.48 1.51 1.64
CA SER A 251 24.16 1.22 0.36
C SER A 251 23.41 1.77 -0.85
N ALA A 252 22.11 2.04 -0.74
CA ALA A 252 21.30 2.68 -1.78
C ALA A 252 21.41 4.22 -1.80
N ARG A 253 22.39 4.84 -1.11
CA ARG A 253 22.57 6.30 -1.07
C ARG A 253 23.73 6.77 -1.96
N PRO A 254 23.71 8.03 -2.44
CA PRO A 254 24.84 8.62 -3.15
C PRO A 254 26.12 8.53 -2.31
N GLY A 255 27.23 8.11 -2.93
CA GLY A 255 28.53 8.03 -2.29
C GLY A 255 28.69 6.94 -1.23
N ALA A 256 27.73 6.01 -1.11
CA ALA A 256 27.94 4.81 -0.29
C ALA A 256 29.13 3.98 -0.81
N GLU A 257 29.77 3.25 0.09
CA GLU A 257 30.86 2.34 -0.25
C GLU A 257 30.41 1.29 -1.28
N GLY A 258 31.21 1.12 -2.34
CA GLY A 258 30.92 0.23 -3.46
C GLY A 258 30.81 0.96 -4.81
N THR A 259 30.48 0.21 -5.86
CA THR A 259 30.35 0.70 -7.23
C THR A 259 29.02 1.40 -7.49
N GLU A 260 27.95 0.96 -6.83
CA GLU A 260 26.57 1.42 -7.05
C GLU A 260 26.33 2.82 -6.50
N GLY A 261 27.02 3.22 -5.42
CA GLY A 261 26.90 4.56 -4.84
C GLY A 261 27.24 5.68 -5.82
N LYS A 262 28.03 5.40 -6.86
CA LYS A 262 28.37 6.33 -7.95
C LYS A 262 27.26 6.45 -9.01
N LEU A 263 26.40 5.45 -9.10
CA LEU A 263 25.29 5.39 -10.05
C LEU A 263 24.06 6.14 -9.53
N ILE A 264 24.02 6.46 -8.23
CA ILE A 264 22.84 6.98 -7.54
C ILE A 264 22.95 8.50 -7.39
N ALA A 265 21.99 9.23 -7.96
CA ALA A 265 21.90 10.69 -7.85
C ALA A 265 21.31 11.13 -6.50
N TRP A 266 20.26 10.44 -6.05
CA TRP A 266 19.68 10.59 -4.73
C TRP A 266 19.10 9.25 -4.28
N GLY A 267 19.03 9.03 -2.97
CA GLY A 267 18.70 7.74 -2.39
C GLY A 267 17.69 7.81 -1.25
N PRO A 268 17.34 6.65 -0.68
CA PRO A 268 16.23 6.52 0.24
C PRO A 268 16.49 7.21 1.58
N SER A 269 15.45 7.91 2.06
CA SER A 269 15.39 8.54 3.38
C SER A 269 15.23 7.49 4.49
N PRO A 270 15.31 7.88 5.78
CA PRO A 270 14.99 6.98 6.90
C PRO A 270 13.57 6.36 6.84
N ARG A 271 12.64 6.97 6.08
CA ARG A 271 11.30 6.37 5.85
C ARG A 271 11.38 5.04 5.11
N ALA A 272 12.37 4.83 4.24
CA ALA A 272 12.56 3.53 3.61
C ALA A 272 12.92 2.44 4.63
N SER A 273 13.76 2.75 5.62
CA SER A 273 14.06 1.82 6.73
C SER A 273 12.83 1.52 7.57
N GLN A 274 11.99 2.53 7.85
CA GLN A 274 10.73 2.35 8.57
C GLN A 274 9.72 1.52 7.76
N ALA A 275 9.63 1.77 6.44
CA ALA A 275 8.78 1.04 5.52
C ALA A 275 9.19 -0.44 5.46
N LEU A 276 10.49 -0.73 5.29
CA LEU A 276 11.03 -2.09 5.33
C LEU A 276 10.71 -2.75 6.68
N MET A 277 10.98 -2.09 7.80
CA MET A 277 10.73 -2.62 9.13
C MET A 277 9.27 -3.05 9.34
N LEU A 278 8.30 -2.24 8.91
CA LEU A 278 6.88 -2.59 9.01
C LEU A 278 6.49 -3.68 8.00
N ALA A 279 6.96 -3.58 6.76
CA ALA A 279 6.58 -4.46 5.68
C ALA A 279 7.13 -5.89 5.86
N VAL A 280 8.36 -6.05 6.38
CA VAL A 280 8.89 -7.39 6.67
C VAL A 280 8.11 -8.10 7.77
N ARG A 281 7.65 -7.35 8.80
CA ARG A 281 6.78 -7.90 9.86
C ARG A 281 5.42 -8.29 9.29
N ALA A 282 4.84 -7.45 8.44
CA ALA A 282 3.58 -7.74 7.78
C ALA A 282 3.67 -8.97 6.86
N ARG A 283 4.77 -9.11 6.11
CA ARG A 283 5.02 -10.28 5.26
C ARG A 283 5.22 -11.55 6.07
N ALA A 284 5.99 -11.49 7.16
CA ALA A 284 6.13 -12.62 8.07
C ALA A 284 4.75 -13.09 8.60
N LEU A 285 3.92 -12.15 9.07
CA LEU A 285 2.57 -12.46 9.54
C LEU A 285 1.69 -13.09 8.44
N LEU A 286 1.78 -12.55 7.22
CA LEU A 286 1.05 -13.05 6.04
C LEU A 286 1.44 -14.49 5.69
N GLU A 287 2.69 -14.86 5.90
CA GLU A 287 3.20 -16.23 5.75
C GLU A 287 2.98 -17.12 6.99
N GLY A 288 2.35 -16.59 8.05
CA GLY A 288 2.11 -17.31 9.30
C GLY A 288 3.34 -17.42 10.21
N ARG A 289 4.37 -16.63 9.97
CA ARG A 289 5.57 -16.52 10.80
C ARG A 289 5.43 -15.38 11.82
N TYR A 290 5.98 -15.58 13.01
CA TYR A 290 5.96 -14.58 14.11
C TYR A 290 7.24 -13.76 14.23
N ALA A 291 8.18 -13.93 13.30
CA ALA A 291 9.38 -13.11 13.17
C ALA A 291 9.80 -13.05 11.69
N PRO A 292 10.25 -11.88 11.20
CA PRO A 292 10.77 -11.75 9.86
C PRO A 292 12.16 -12.38 9.72
N SER A 293 12.54 -12.68 8.49
CA SER A 293 13.87 -13.14 8.10
C SER A 293 14.54 -12.14 7.13
N VAL A 294 15.81 -12.37 6.79
CA VAL A 294 16.51 -11.56 5.78
C VAL A 294 15.85 -11.70 4.40
N ASP A 295 15.25 -12.86 4.10
CA ASP A 295 14.52 -13.08 2.84
C ASP A 295 13.35 -12.11 2.66
N ASP A 296 12.73 -11.67 3.76
CA ASP A 296 11.69 -10.63 3.73
C ASP A 296 12.23 -9.28 3.29
N VAL A 297 13.43 -8.93 3.77
CA VAL A 297 14.13 -7.71 3.36
C VAL A 297 14.43 -7.77 1.86
N LEU A 298 14.93 -8.91 1.38
CA LEU A 298 15.31 -9.09 -0.01
C LEU A 298 14.10 -9.08 -0.95
N ALA A 299 12.98 -9.71 -0.56
CA ALA A 299 11.78 -9.73 -1.39
C ALA A 299 11.13 -8.34 -1.51
N LEU A 300 11.15 -7.55 -0.43
CA LEU A 300 10.49 -6.24 -0.37
C LEU A 300 11.41 -5.07 -0.73
N ALA A 301 12.70 -5.30 -0.95
CA ALA A 301 13.68 -4.27 -1.29
C ALA A 301 13.28 -3.45 -2.52
N GLU A 302 12.94 -4.11 -3.62
CA GLU A 302 12.59 -3.45 -4.88
C GLU A 302 11.32 -2.60 -4.80
N PRO A 303 10.14 -3.15 -4.41
CA PRO A 303 8.91 -2.36 -4.35
C PRO A 303 8.97 -1.21 -3.33
N ILE A 304 9.83 -1.28 -2.32
CA ILE A 304 10.00 -0.19 -1.35
C ILE A 304 11.03 0.85 -1.81
N LEU A 305 12.08 0.46 -2.53
CA LEU A 305 13.19 1.37 -2.85
C LEU A 305 13.05 2.05 -4.20
N LYS A 306 12.40 1.44 -5.19
CA LYS A 306 12.47 1.92 -6.59
C LYS A 306 11.95 3.34 -6.80
N HIS A 307 10.91 3.73 -6.06
CA HIS A 307 10.35 5.09 -6.07
C HIS A 307 11.03 6.05 -5.09
N ARG A 308 12.06 5.58 -4.37
CA ARG A 308 12.81 6.31 -3.34
C ARG A 308 14.28 6.54 -3.71
N MET A 309 14.63 6.38 -4.97
CA MET A 309 15.96 6.67 -5.47
C MET A 309 15.93 7.03 -6.95
N ALA A 310 16.94 7.76 -7.41
CA ALA A 310 17.16 7.97 -8.83
C ALA A 310 18.62 7.76 -9.20
N LEU A 311 18.84 7.31 -10.44
CA LEU A 311 20.16 7.19 -11.01
C LEU A 311 20.68 8.53 -11.54
N THR A 312 22.00 8.67 -11.60
CA THR A 312 22.67 9.76 -12.29
C THR A 312 22.38 9.72 -13.78
N PHE A 313 22.48 10.87 -14.46
CA PHE A 313 22.30 10.94 -15.90
C PHE A 313 23.27 10.01 -16.64
N ALA A 314 24.54 9.97 -16.22
CA ALA A 314 25.55 9.08 -16.79
C ALA A 314 25.16 7.60 -16.65
N ALA A 315 24.72 7.17 -15.46
CA ALA A 315 24.29 5.79 -15.25
C ALA A 315 23.10 5.41 -16.14
N ARG A 316 22.12 6.31 -16.29
CA ARG A 316 20.99 6.09 -17.22
C ARG A 316 21.44 5.99 -18.68
N ALA A 317 22.41 6.83 -19.09
CA ALA A 317 22.97 6.80 -20.44
C ALA A 317 23.73 5.50 -20.72
N ASP A 318 24.34 4.90 -19.68
CA ASP A 318 25.02 3.59 -19.74
C ASP A 318 24.04 2.40 -19.67
N GLY A 319 22.73 2.65 -19.66
CA GLY A 319 21.69 1.62 -19.63
C GLY A 319 21.42 1.02 -18.25
N GLU A 320 21.93 1.63 -17.17
CA GLU A 320 21.63 1.19 -15.81
C GLU A 320 20.17 1.44 -15.47
N THR A 321 19.56 0.50 -14.75
CA THR A 321 18.18 0.57 -14.29
C THR A 321 18.10 0.52 -12.77
N ILE A 322 17.05 1.15 -12.21
CA ILE A 322 16.80 1.13 -10.77
C ILE A 322 16.63 -0.32 -10.26
N PRO A 323 15.81 -1.18 -10.89
CA PRO A 323 15.74 -2.60 -10.54
C PRO A 323 17.10 -3.32 -10.59
N GLY A 324 17.91 -3.03 -11.62
CA GLY A 324 19.25 -3.63 -11.76
C GLY A 324 20.19 -3.25 -10.62
N VAL A 325 20.22 -1.97 -10.23
CA VAL A 325 21.00 -1.49 -9.08
C VAL A 325 20.51 -2.14 -7.78
N ILE A 326 19.20 -2.18 -7.55
CA ILE A 326 18.63 -2.82 -6.35
C ILE A 326 18.98 -4.32 -6.31
N GLY A 327 18.94 -5.00 -7.45
CA GLY A 327 19.38 -6.40 -7.58
C GLY A 327 20.82 -6.62 -7.12
N ARG A 328 21.75 -5.75 -7.53
CA ARG A 328 23.15 -5.80 -7.08
C ARG A 328 23.33 -5.46 -5.60
N LEU A 329 22.50 -4.58 -5.05
CA LEU A 329 22.52 -4.26 -3.62
C LEU A 329 22.03 -5.46 -2.79
N LYS A 330 20.98 -6.15 -3.25
CA LYS A 330 20.44 -7.37 -2.61
C LYS A 330 21.49 -8.48 -2.49
N SER A 331 22.26 -8.74 -3.56
CA SER A 331 23.25 -9.82 -3.59
C SER A 331 24.48 -9.59 -2.68
N ARG A 332 24.58 -8.44 -2.00
CA ARG A 332 25.64 -8.17 -1.00
C ARG A 332 25.20 -8.44 0.43
N ILE A 333 23.90 -8.64 0.65
CA ILE A 333 23.29 -8.82 1.96
C ILE A 333 23.06 -10.30 2.26
N GLY A 334 22.74 -11.09 1.23
CA GLY A 334 22.64 -12.55 1.27
C GLY A 334 23.65 -13.17 0.33
#